data_AF-A0A7R7VLZ4-F1
#
_entry.id   AF-A0A7R7VLZ4-F1
#
_cell.length_a   1.000
_cell.length_b   1.000
_cell.length_c   1.000
_cell.angle_alpha   90.00
_cell.angle_beta   90.00
_cell.angle_gamma   90.00
#
_symmetry.space_group_name_H-M   'P 1'
#
loop_
_entity.id
_entity.type
_entity.pdbx_description
1 polymer ?
#
loop_
_entity_poly.entity_id
_entity_poly.type
_entity_poly.pdbx_seq_one_letter_code
_entity_poly.pdbx_strand_id
1 'polypeptide(L)'
;MVKFKMDPNFDRVKHAYKCLVDEIERLSEGVFLWARLVVRSFLKGIGYRVTPEYLIQTLYTVPKELNQLFDQMLGSVDPEDGYQTKLFLIATLAQQPVLKASPLKNALLYLWLDDKEFPLDRPMRAYSDSNIDERIRDVTCLIDRLSRRLLEIIRQPHQQDKHFAFRIRFIHRTEYFYILNTQLPHMQKHTTELNLNLATIRLSTRSVQACARKTRGSGVITQGYCYAS
;
A
#
# COMPACT_ATOMS: atom_id res chain seq x y z
N MET A 1 17.92 -5.28 -16.75
CA MET A 1 18.09 -6.46 -17.61
C MET A 1 19.17 -7.45 -17.15
N VAL A 2 20.06 -7.09 -16.21
CA VAL A 2 21.25 -7.91 -15.86
C VAL A 2 20.99 -9.02 -14.83
N LYS A 3 19.95 -8.92 -13.98
CA LYS A 3 19.71 -9.90 -12.89
C LYS A 3 19.18 -11.28 -13.32
N PHE A 4 18.52 -11.39 -14.47
CA PHE A 4 17.90 -12.66 -14.90
C PHE A 4 18.89 -13.66 -15.54
N LYS A 5 19.98 -13.18 -16.14
CA LYS A 5 20.98 -14.03 -16.82
C LYS A 5 21.85 -14.88 -15.88
N MET A 6 21.80 -14.62 -14.58
CA MET A 6 22.63 -15.30 -13.57
C MET A 6 21.92 -16.48 -12.90
N ASP A 7 20.68 -16.79 -13.29
CA ASP A 7 19.96 -17.96 -12.78
C ASP A 7 20.46 -19.23 -13.51
N PRO A 8 20.92 -20.28 -12.81
CA PRO A 8 21.38 -21.52 -13.44
C PRO A 8 20.28 -22.27 -14.21
N ASN A 9 19.01 -21.96 -13.98
CA ASN A 9 17.89 -22.47 -14.78
C ASN A 9 17.54 -21.57 -15.98
N PHE A 10 18.18 -20.42 -16.16
CA PHE A 10 17.78 -19.40 -17.15
C PHE A 10 17.59 -20.00 -18.56
N ASP A 11 18.51 -20.82 -19.04
CA ASP A 11 18.39 -21.43 -20.38
C ASP A 11 17.22 -22.41 -20.51
N ARG A 12 16.80 -23.07 -19.41
CA ARG A 12 15.63 -23.95 -19.39
C ARG A 12 14.31 -23.17 -19.36
N VAL A 13 14.26 -22.04 -18.67
CA VAL A 13 13.01 -21.24 -18.51
C VAL A 13 12.88 -20.06 -19.47
N LYS A 14 13.94 -19.69 -20.22
CA LYS A 14 13.94 -18.55 -21.14
C LYS A 14 12.82 -18.59 -22.18
N HIS A 15 12.57 -19.75 -22.80
CA HIS A 15 11.49 -19.90 -23.77
C HIS A 15 10.12 -19.73 -23.11
N ALA A 16 9.95 -20.29 -21.91
CA ALA A 16 8.69 -20.20 -21.19
C ALA A 16 8.40 -18.78 -20.69
N TYR A 17 9.41 -18.04 -20.23
CA TYR A 17 9.27 -16.62 -19.90
C TYR A 17 8.94 -15.77 -21.12
N LYS A 18 9.53 -16.07 -22.28
CA LYS A 18 9.18 -15.38 -23.53
C LYS A 18 7.72 -15.61 -23.89
N CYS A 19 7.26 -16.87 -23.90
CA CYS A 19 5.85 -17.18 -24.15
C CYS A 19 4.90 -16.49 -23.17
N LEU A 20 5.28 -16.43 -21.88
CA LEU A 20 4.49 -15.74 -20.86
C LEU A 20 4.40 -14.22 -21.13
N VAL A 21 5.52 -13.58 -21.53
CA VAL A 21 5.53 -12.15 -21.88
C VAL A 21 4.66 -11.88 -23.11
N ASP A 22 4.81 -12.69 -24.16
CA ASP A 22 4.04 -12.55 -25.40
C ASP A 22 2.53 -12.71 -25.12
N GLU A 23 2.16 -13.63 -24.23
CA GLU A 23 0.76 -13.85 -23.86
C GLU A 23 0.19 -12.74 -22.96
N ILE A 24 0.98 -12.21 -22.03
CA ILE A 24 0.59 -11.04 -21.23
C ILE A 24 0.39 -9.82 -22.13
N GLU A 25 1.29 -9.59 -23.10
CA GLU A 25 1.16 -8.50 -24.08
C GLU A 25 -0.14 -8.65 -24.85
N ARG A 26 -0.40 -9.84 -25.41
CA ARG A 26 -1.61 -10.15 -26.18
C ARG A 26 -2.88 -9.96 -25.36
N LEU A 27 -2.93 -10.47 -24.14
CA LEU A 27 -4.11 -10.41 -23.27
C LEU A 27 -4.34 -9.04 -22.64
N SER A 28 -3.29 -8.22 -22.51
CA SER A 28 -3.43 -6.87 -22.00
C SER A 28 -4.26 -5.97 -22.91
N GLU A 29 -4.36 -6.29 -24.21
CA GLU A 29 -5.10 -5.51 -25.22
C GLU A 29 -4.75 -4.01 -25.16
N GLY A 30 -3.50 -3.67 -24.84
CA GLY A 30 -3.00 -2.29 -24.70
C GLY A 30 -3.21 -1.65 -23.31
N VAL A 31 -3.87 -2.33 -22.37
CA VAL A 31 -4.09 -1.87 -21.01
C VAL A 31 -2.87 -2.15 -20.13
N PHE A 32 -1.91 -1.22 -20.13
CA PHE A 32 -0.66 -1.36 -19.36
C PHE A 32 -0.87 -1.67 -17.86
N LEU A 33 -1.91 -1.10 -17.26
CA LEU A 33 -2.24 -1.36 -15.85
C LEU A 33 -2.58 -2.84 -15.61
N TRP A 34 -3.33 -3.45 -16.52
CA TRP A 34 -3.68 -4.87 -16.44
C TRP A 34 -2.42 -5.73 -16.44
N ALA A 35 -1.52 -5.51 -17.41
CA ALA A 35 -0.25 -6.23 -17.50
C ALA A 35 0.57 -6.07 -16.23
N ARG A 36 0.65 -4.85 -15.68
CA ARG A 36 1.38 -4.56 -14.44
C ARG A 36 0.81 -5.33 -13.24
N LEU A 37 -0.52 -5.40 -13.10
CA LEU A 37 -1.18 -6.10 -11.99
C LEU A 37 -1.00 -7.61 -12.09
N VAL A 38 -1.13 -8.17 -13.30
CA VAL A 38 -0.93 -9.60 -13.57
C VAL A 38 0.48 -10.04 -13.26
N VAL A 39 1.49 -9.31 -13.78
CA VAL A 39 2.90 -9.61 -13.49
C VAL A 39 3.17 -9.55 -11.98
N ARG A 40 2.61 -8.56 -11.26
CA ARG A 40 2.76 -8.47 -9.79
C ARG A 40 2.10 -9.64 -9.06
N SER A 41 0.94 -10.11 -9.53
CA SER A 41 0.25 -11.27 -8.97
C SER A 41 1.09 -12.55 -9.15
N PHE A 42 1.65 -12.75 -10.34
CA PHE A 42 2.53 -13.89 -10.62
C PHE A 42 3.82 -13.87 -9.83
N LEU A 43 4.47 -12.70 -9.69
CA LEU A 43 5.67 -12.58 -8.86
C LEU A 43 5.42 -12.95 -7.38
N LYS A 44 4.18 -12.87 -6.89
CA LYS A 44 3.81 -13.33 -5.55
C LYS A 44 3.63 -14.85 -5.48
N GLY A 45 3.19 -15.48 -6.58
CA GLY A 45 2.93 -16.92 -6.68
C GLY A 45 4.14 -17.75 -7.09
N ILE A 46 5.20 -17.15 -7.67
CA ILE A 46 6.41 -17.86 -8.07
C ILE A 46 7.23 -18.25 -6.81
N GLY A 47 6.86 -19.38 -6.23
CA GLY A 47 7.69 -20.16 -5.32
C GLY A 47 8.49 -21.24 -6.06
N TYR A 48 9.33 -21.99 -5.34
CA TYR A 48 10.29 -22.97 -5.88
C TYR A 48 9.72 -24.15 -6.71
N ARG A 49 8.41 -24.20 -7.01
CA ARG A 49 7.77 -25.34 -7.70
C ARG A 49 6.62 -24.95 -8.64
N VAL A 50 6.55 -23.71 -9.11
CA VAL A 50 5.51 -23.32 -10.08
C VAL A 50 6.03 -23.53 -11.50
N THR A 51 5.36 -24.41 -12.26
CA THR A 51 5.73 -24.67 -13.66
C THR A 51 5.23 -23.53 -14.56
N PRO A 52 5.94 -23.21 -15.66
CA PRO A 52 5.47 -22.19 -16.59
C PRO A 52 4.09 -22.48 -17.19
N GLU A 53 3.75 -23.75 -17.40
CA GLU A 53 2.45 -24.17 -17.92
C GLU A 53 1.31 -23.79 -16.95
N TYR A 54 1.54 -23.93 -15.64
CA TYR A 54 0.60 -23.49 -14.62
C TYR A 54 0.41 -21.97 -14.64
N LEU A 55 1.48 -21.19 -14.84
CA LEU A 55 1.39 -19.74 -14.95
C LEU A 55 0.57 -19.32 -16.18
N ILE A 56 0.76 -19.98 -17.33
CA ILE A 56 -0.02 -19.74 -18.54
C ILE A 56 -1.50 -20.10 -18.33
N GLN A 57 -1.80 -21.24 -17.70
CA GLN A 57 -3.19 -21.60 -17.38
C GLN A 57 -3.84 -20.58 -16.43
N THR A 58 -3.11 -20.15 -15.40
CA THR A 58 -3.58 -19.13 -14.46
C THR A 58 -3.82 -17.80 -15.19
N LEU A 59 -3.02 -17.47 -16.20
CA LEU A 59 -3.18 -16.25 -16.99
C LEU A 59 -4.53 -16.18 -17.71
N TYR A 60 -5.02 -17.31 -18.24
CA TYR A 60 -6.35 -17.38 -18.87
C TYR A 60 -7.51 -17.26 -17.89
N THR A 61 -7.29 -17.48 -16.60
CA THR A 61 -8.31 -17.24 -15.56
C THR A 61 -8.38 -15.79 -15.11
N VAL A 62 -7.44 -14.93 -15.55
CA VAL A 62 -7.44 -13.52 -15.19
C VAL A 62 -8.51 -12.78 -16.00
N PRO A 63 -9.43 -12.04 -15.35
CA PRO A 63 -10.43 -11.24 -16.03
C PRO A 63 -9.76 -10.16 -16.88
N LYS A 64 -10.23 -9.98 -18.11
CA LYS A 64 -9.73 -8.92 -19.01
C LYS A 64 -10.19 -7.52 -18.59
N GLU A 65 -11.39 -7.42 -18.03
CA GLU A 65 -11.93 -6.16 -17.53
C GLU A 65 -11.26 -5.76 -16.20
N LEU A 66 -10.78 -4.52 -16.11
CA LEU A 66 -10.08 -4.02 -14.91
C LEU A 66 -10.95 -4.09 -13.65
N ASN A 67 -12.25 -3.80 -13.76
CA ASN A 67 -13.16 -3.85 -12.61
C ASN A 67 -13.26 -5.28 -12.05
N GLN A 68 -13.46 -6.26 -12.92
CA GLN A 68 -13.50 -7.67 -12.55
C GLN A 68 -12.16 -8.15 -11.98
N LEU A 69 -11.04 -7.65 -12.52
CA LEU A 69 -9.71 -7.91 -11.97
C LEU A 69 -9.58 -7.35 -10.54
N PHE A 70 -10.06 -6.14 -10.29
CA PHE A 70 -10.07 -5.56 -8.94
C PHE A 70 -10.98 -6.33 -7.99
N ASP A 71 -12.17 -6.74 -8.43
CA ASP A 71 -13.07 -7.60 -7.65
C ASP A 71 -12.39 -8.92 -7.27
N GLN A 72 -11.73 -9.59 -8.23
CA GLN A 72 -11.00 -10.81 -7.95
C GLN A 72 -9.83 -10.57 -6.97
N MET A 73 -9.11 -9.46 -7.12
CA MET A 73 -8.01 -9.12 -6.21
C MET A 73 -8.53 -8.86 -4.79
N LEU A 74 -9.55 -8.02 -4.63
CA LEU A 74 -10.08 -7.63 -3.31
C LEU A 74 -10.91 -8.74 -2.65
N GLY A 75 -11.69 -9.50 -3.44
CA GLY A 75 -12.48 -10.64 -2.96
C GLY A 75 -11.64 -11.80 -2.42
N SER A 76 -10.35 -11.86 -2.77
CA SER A 76 -9.40 -12.82 -2.19
C SER A 76 -8.89 -12.46 -0.79
N VAL A 77 -9.28 -11.32 -0.23
CA VAL A 77 -8.88 -10.91 1.12
C VAL A 77 -9.84 -11.50 2.15
N ASP A 78 -9.29 -12.09 3.20
CA ASP A 78 -10.06 -12.74 4.26
C ASP A 78 -11.01 -11.74 4.95
N PRO A 79 -12.33 -12.01 4.99
CA PRO A 79 -13.29 -11.17 5.71
C PRO A 79 -12.93 -10.95 7.19
N GLU A 80 -12.27 -11.92 7.84
CA GLU A 80 -11.95 -11.90 9.26
C GLU A 80 -10.91 -10.81 9.63
N ASP A 81 -10.09 -10.38 8.67
CA ASP A 81 -9.01 -9.40 8.89
C ASP A 81 -9.51 -7.93 9.04
N GLY A 82 -10.82 -7.69 8.93
CA GLY A 82 -11.41 -6.35 8.95
C GLY A 82 -10.85 -5.47 7.82
N TYR A 83 -10.39 -6.09 6.73
CA TYR A 83 -9.64 -5.40 5.68
C TYR A 83 -10.49 -4.33 4.99
N GLN A 84 -11.79 -4.59 4.81
CA GLN A 84 -12.72 -3.65 4.19
C GLN A 84 -12.76 -2.34 4.97
N THR A 85 -12.86 -2.42 6.29
CA THR A 85 -12.84 -1.26 7.19
C THR A 85 -11.51 -0.49 7.12
N LYS A 86 -10.37 -1.20 7.07
CA LYS A 86 -9.04 -0.59 7.03
C LYS A 86 -8.75 0.05 5.67
N LEU A 87 -9.11 -0.64 4.59
CA LEU A 87 -8.97 -0.13 3.22
C LEU A 87 -9.90 1.07 2.99
N PHE A 88 -11.13 1.01 3.52
CA PHE A 88 -12.07 2.13 3.56
C PHE A 88 -11.43 3.33 4.27
N LEU A 89 -10.89 3.15 5.48
CA LEU A 89 -10.23 4.22 6.21
C LEU A 89 -9.05 4.82 5.44
N ILE A 90 -8.18 3.99 4.87
CA ILE A 90 -7.04 4.45 4.07
C ILE A 90 -7.52 5.24 2.85
N ALA A 91 -8.49 4.71 2.11
CA ALA A 91 -9.03 5.35 0.92
C ALA A 91 -9.66 6.69 1.27
N THR A 92 -10.53 6.74 2.29
CA THR A 92 -11.21 7.98 2.75
C THR A 92 -10.20 9.03 3.23
N LEU A 93 -9.20 8.65 4.03
CA LEU A 93 -8.16 9.58 4.48
C LEU A 93 -7.33 10.12 3.32
N ALA A 94 -7.09 9.31 2.29
CA ALA A 94 -6.37 9.75 1.10
C ALA A 94 -7.15 10.77 0.25
N GLN A 95 -8.48 10.85 0.38
CA GLN A 95 -9.33 11.76 -0.40
C GLN A 95 -9.42 13.16 0.16
N GLN A 96 -9.16 13.33 1.45
CA GLN A 96 -9.45 14.57 2.16
C GLN A 96 -8.58 15.72 1.61
N PRO A 97 -9.18 16.72 0.93
CA PRO A 97 -8.45 17.81 0.27
C PRO A 97 -7.74 18.72 1.28
N VAL A 98 -8.35 18.91 2.45
CA VAL A 98 -7.78 19.63 3.61
C VAL A 98 -6.50 18.96 4.12
N LEU A 99 -6.31 17.67 3.78
CA LEU A 99 -5.19 16.85 4.20
C LEU A 99 -4.10 16.69 3.12
N LYS A 100 -4.07 17.55 2.08
CA LYS A 100 -3.06 17.49 1.02
C LYS A 100 -1.62 17.58 1.53
N ALA A 101 -1.39 18.35 2.59
CA ALA A 101 -0.12 18.47 3.33
C ALA A 101 -0.09 17.65 4.63
N SER A 102 -1.15 16.88 4.91
CA SER A 102 -1.33 16.28 6.22
C SER A 102 -0.34 15.17 6.51
N PRO A 103 0.15 15.08 7.76
CA PRO A 103 0.91 13.94 8.24
C PRO A 103 0.15 12.61 8.15
N LEU A 104 -1.16 12.61 7.90
CA LEU A 104 -1.98 11.41 7.68
C LEU A 104 -1.59 10.59 6.44
N LYS A 105 -0.82 11.18 5.51
CA LYS A 105 -0.18 10.41 4.43
C LYS A 105 1.01 9.58 4.89
N ASN A 106 1.53 9.82 6.09
CA ASN A 106 2.69 9.11 6.63
C ASN A 106 2.36 7.63 6.81
N ALA A 107 3.14 6.77 6.15
CA ALA A 107 2.97 5.32 6.21
C ALA A 107 3.03 4.77 7.64
N LEU A 108 3.85 5.35 8.52
CA LEU A 108 4.04 4.87 9.90
C LEU A 108 2.78 5.02 10.78
N LEU A 109 1.84 5.87 10.39
CA LEU A 109 0.59 6.03 11.13
C LEU A 109 -0.34 4.82 10.96
N TYR A 110 -0.16 4.04 9.91
CA TYR A 110 -1.02 2.90 9.61
C TYR A 110 -0.66 1.62 10.38
N LEU A 111 0.48 1.54 11.08
CA LEU A 111 0.75 0.45 12.04
C LEU A 111 -0.30 0.39 13.16
N TRP A 112 -0.95 1.51 13.44
CA TRP A 112 -1.89 1.67 14.55
C TRP A 112 -3.33 1.36 14.16
N LEU A 113 -3.57 0.93 12.92
CA LEU A 113 -4.90 0.55 12.44
C LEU A 113 -5.47 -0.69 13.17
N ASP A 114 -4.59 -1.58 13.64
CA ASP A 114 -4.99 -2.82 14.31
C ASP A 114 -5.14 -2.63 15.83
N ASP A 115 -4.73 -1.48 16.36
CA ASP A 115 -4.71 -1.21 17.81
C ASP A 115 -6.08 -0.69 18.26
N LYS A 116 -6.92 -1.61 18.76
CA LYS A 116 -8.28 -1.31 19.26
C LYS A 116 -8.25 -0.29 20.40
N GLU A 117 -7.24 -0.40 21.25
CA GLU A 117 -6.96 0.54 22.34
C GLU A 117 -5.90 1.53 21.88
N PHE A 118 -6.30 2.52 21.09
CA PHE A 118 -5.38 3.57 20.67
C PHE A 118 -4.74 4.21 21.91
N PRO A 119 -3.43 4.01 22.18
CA PRO A 119 -2.92 4.25 23.52
C PRO A 119 -2.52 5.71 23.68
N LEU A 120 -3.52 6.60 23.77
CA LEU A 120 -3.34 8.05 23.93
C LEU A 120 -2.36 8.38 25.07
N ASP A 121 -2.37 7.56 26.12
CA ASP A 121 -1.60 7.76 27.34
C ASP A 121 -0.18 7.16 27.29
N ARG A 122 0.16 6.38 26.26
CA ARG A 122 1.52 5.82 26.16
C ARG A 122 2.51 6.91 25.71
N PRO A 123 3.61 7.11 26.45
CA PRO A 123 4.63 8.08 26.08
C PRO A 123 5.30 7.65 24.77
N MET A 124 5.10 8.44 23.73
CA MET A 124 5.63 8.14 22.40
C MET A 124 7.13 8.46 22.34
N ARG A 125 7.98 7.47 22.05
CA ARG A 125 9.41 7.68 21.82
C ARG A 125 9.64 7.92 20.33
N ALA A 126 10.50 8.88 19.99
CA ALA A 126 10.96 9.03 18.61
C ALA A 126 11.63 7.72 18.18
N TYR A 127 11.28 7.22 17.00
CA TYR A 127 11.95 6.06 16.43
C TYR A 127 13.36 6.45 16.00
N SER A 128 14.34 5.59 16.29
CA SER A 128 15.63 5.65 15.61
C SER A 128 15.44 5.33 14.12
N ASP A 129 16.40 5.73 13.30
CA ASP A 129 16.37 5.44 11.86
C ASP A 129 16.28 3.94 11.54
N SER A 130 16.89 3.09 12.37
CA SER A 130 16.80 1.63 12.24
C SER A 130 15.39 1.12 12.54
N ASN A 131 14.74 1.63 13.60
CA ASN A 131 13.39 1.28 13.98
C ASN A 131 12.37 1.78 12.92
N ILE A 132 12.65 2.90 12.24
CA ILE A 132 11.84 3.37 11.13
C ILE A 132 11.92 2.37 9.96
N ASP A 133 13.10 1.90 9.59
CA ASP A 133 13.24 0.95 8.48
C ASP A 133 12.51 -0.38 8.75
N GLU A 134 12.60 -0.89 9.98
CA GLU A 134 11.87 -2.08 10.40
C GLU A 134 10.35 -1.87 10.29
N ARG A 135 9.84 -0.78 10.87
CA ARG A 135 8.41 -0.49 10.85
C ARG A 135 7.87 -0.21 9.45
N ILE A 136 8.67 0.37 8.56
CA ILE A 136 8.27 0.54 7.16
C ILE A 136 8.12 -0.81 6.45
N ARG A 137 8.96 -1.81 6.77
CA ARG A 137 8.77 -3.18 6.26
C ARG A 137 7.46 -3.77 6.78
N ASP A 138 7.15 -3.58 8.06
CA ASP A 138 5.90 -4.06 8.65
C ASP A 138 4.67 -3.42 7.99
N VAL A 139 4.68 -2.09 7.81
CA VAL A 139 3.58 -1.37 7.11
C VAL A 139 3.48 -1.82 5.67
N THR A 140 4.60 -2.06 4.99
CA THR A 140 4.57 -2.55 3.61
C THR A 140 3.86 -3.90 3.55
N CYS A 141 4.17 -4.82 4.46
CA CYS A 141 3.49 -6.10 4.57
C CYS A 141 2.00 -5.94 4.87
N LEU A 142 1.65 -5.09 5.83
CA LEU A 142 0.27 -4.79 6.20
C LEU A 142 -0.53 -4.26 4.99
N ILE A 143 0.00 -3.25 4.31
CA ILE A 143 -0.66 -2.60 3.17
C ILE A 143 -0.74 -3.54 1.96
N ASP A 144 0.29 -4.36 1.72
CA ASP A 144 0.28 -5.37 0.66
C ASP A 144 -0.77 -6.47 0.94
N ARG A 145 -0.96 -6.86 2.21
CA ARG A 145 -2.01 -7.79 2.62
C ARG A 145 -3.40 -7.17 2.43
N LEU A 146 -3.61 -5.96 2.95
CA LEU A 146 -4.91 -5.28 2.95
C LEU A 146 -5.41 -4.88 1.56
N SER A 147 -4.49 -4.36 0.73
CA SER A 147 -4.84 -3.81 -0.59
C SER A 147 -4.50 -4.74 -1.74
N ARG A 148 -3.93 -5.93 -1.46
CA ARG A 148 -3.39 -6.85 -2.49
C ARG A 148 -2.49 -6.14 -3.49
N ARG A 149 -1.64 -5.24 -2.97
CA ARG A 149 -0.69 -4.42 -3.72
C ARG A 149 -1.32 -3.36 -4.62
N LEU A 150 -2.55 -2.92 -4.38
CA LEU A 150 -3.13 -1.74 -5.04
C LEU A 150 -2.57 -0.42 -4.46
N LEU A 151 -2.02 -0.49 -3.25
CA LEU A 151 -1.30 0.61 -2.59
C LEU A 151 0.22 0.37 -2.61
N GLU A 152 0.98 1.45 -2.61
CA GLU A 152 2.43 1.47 -2.52
C GLU A 152 2.91 2.52 -1.50
N ILE A 153 4.04 2.23 -0.85
CA ILE A 153 4.75 3.18 0.00
C ILE A 153 5.87 3.82 -0.81
N ILE A 154 5.92 5.15 -0.80
CA ILE A 154 6.88 5.95 -1.56
C ILE A 154 7.70 6.78 -0.59
N ARG A 155 9.02 6.74 -0.76
CA ARG A 155 9.94 7.64 -0.06
C ARG A 155 10.00 8.98 -0.80
N GLN A 156 9.76 10.07 -0.07
CA GLN A 156 9.90 11.44 -0.52
C GLN A 156 11.36 11.86 -0.35
N PRO A 157 12.14 12.03 -1.44
CA PRO A 157 13.57 12.29 -1.34
C PRO A 157 13.89 13.67 -0.73
N HIS A 158 13.00 14.64 -0.89
CA HIS A 158 13.16 15.99 -0.36
C HIS A 158 12.78 16.12 1.12
N GLN A 159 12.26 15.06 1.74
CA GLN A 159 11.92 15.10 3.15
C GLN A 159 13.15 14.77 3.99
N GLN A 160 13.69 15.77 4.69
CA GLN A 160 14.87 15.63 5.55
C GLN A 160 14.61 14.68 6.72
N ASP A 161 13.38 14.66 7.23
CA ASP A 161 12.98 13.78 8.31
C ASP A 161 12.56 12.40 7.78
N LYS A 162 13.37 11.38 8.08
CA LYS A 162 13.08 9.98 7.73
C LYS A 162 11.71 9.51 8.23
N HIS A 163 11.24 10.00 9.37
CA HIS A 163 9.92 9.65 9.91
C HIS A 163 8.78 10.11 8.99
N PHE A 164 8.91 11.28 8.37
CA PHE A 164 7.89 11.84 7.47
C PHE A 164 8.16 11.55 5.99
N ALA A 165 9.24 10.84 5.69
CA ALA A 165 9.67 10.60 4.32
C ALA A 165 8.80 9.56 3.61
N PHE A 166 8.08 8.69 4.33
CA PHE A 166 7.34 7.60 3.72
C PHE A 166 5.86 7.92 3.61
N ARG A 167 5.30 7.84 2.40
CA ARG A 167 3.88 8.10 2.13
C ARG A 167 3.18 6.95 1.43
N ILE A 168 1.91 6.73 1.75
CA ILE A 168 1.06 5.76 1.05
C ILE A 168 0.38 6.43 -0.16
N ARG A 169 0.32 5.71 -1.29
CA ARG A 169 -0.39 6.12 -2.50
C ARG A 169 -0.97 4.90 -3.22
N PHE A 170 -2.03 5.10 -4.00
CA PHE A 170 -2.45 4.11 -5.00
C PHE A 170 -1.42 4.00 -6.13
N ILE A 171 -1.26 2.80 -6.66
CA ILE A 171 -0.34 2.54 -7.78
C ILE A 171 -0.74 3.36 -9.01
N HIS A 172 -2.03 3.42 -9.29
CA HIS A 172 -2.56 4.23 -10.36
C HIS A 172 -3.97 4.77 -10.02
N ARG A 173 -4.39 5.79 -10.77
CA ARG A 173 -5.61 6.57 -10.50
C ARG A 173 -6.89 5.74 -10.67
N THR A 174 -6.87 4.73 -11.56
CA THR A 174 -8.03 3.90 -11.86
C THR A 174 -8.41 3.04 -10.65
N GLU A 175 -7.43 2.49 -9.95
CA GLU A 175 -7.62 1.74 -8.70
C GLU A 175 -8.24 2.62 -7.62
N TYR A 176 -7.76 3.87 -7.53
CA TYR A 176 -8.33 4.88 -6.64
C TYR A 176 -9.81 5.16 -6.97
N PHE A 177 -10.13 5.40 -8.25
CA PHE A 177 -11.51 5.65 -8.67
C PHE A 177 -12.41 4.44 -8.48
N TYR A 178 -11.91 3.23 -8.75
CA TYR A 178 -12.66 2.00 -8.55
C TYR A 178 -12.97 1.78 -7.06
N ILE A 179 -11.98 1.93 -6.19
CA ILE A 179 -12.21 1.80 -4.75
C ILE A 179 -13.18 2.87 -4.25
N LEU A 180 -13.06 4.11 -4.72
CA LEU A 180 -13.95 5.20 -4.33
C LEU A 180 -15.40 4.97 -4.81
N ASN A 181 -15.59 4.67 -6.08
CA ASN A 181 -16.91 4.70 -6.70
C ASN A 181 -17.67 3.40 -6.51
N THR A 182 -16.95 2.27 -6.42
CA THR A 182 -17.55 0.94 -6.38
C THR A 182 -17.44 0.36 -4.98
N GLN A 183 -16.24 0.26 -4.41
CA GLN A 183 -16.03 -0.46 -3.16
C GLN A 183 -16.43 0.35 -1.92
N LEU A 184 -16.18 1.66 -1.91
CA LEU A 184 -16.45 2.53 -0.77
C LEU A 184 -17.92 2.48 -0.31
N PRO A 185 -18.92 2.57 -1.20
CA PRO A 185 -20.33 2.44 -0.81
C PRO A 185 -20.69 1.07 -0.23
N HIS A 186 -20.05 0.00 -0.70
CA HIS A 186 -20.24 -1.35 -0.13
C HIS A 186 -19.60 -1.44 1.25
N MET A 187 -18.36 -0.97 1.39
CA MET A 187 -17.63 -0.98 2.66
C MET A 187 -18.33 -0.13 3.73
N GLN A 188 -18.90 1.03 3.37
CA GLN A 188 -19.66 1.89 4.30
C GLN A 188 -20.83 1.16 4.95
N LYS A 189 -21.57 0.34 4.20
CA LYS A 189 -22.71 -0.42 4.72
C LYS A 189 -22.33 -1.45 5.79
N HIS A 190 -21.10 -1.96 5.71
CA HIS A 190 -20.57 -2.94 6.66
C HIS A 190 -19.77 -2.31 7.80
N THR A 191 -19.49 -1.00 7.72
CA THR A 191 -18.63 -0.28 8.66
C THR A 191 -19.47 0.64 9.55
N THR A 192 -20.40 0.08 10.31
CA THR A 192 -21.30 0.85 11.19
C THR A 192 -20.60 1.44 12.42
N GLU A 193 -19.40 0.95 12.77
CA GLU A 193 -18.68 1.34 14.00
C GLU A 193 -17.44 2.21 13.78
N LEU A 194 -16.98 2.41 12.54
CA LEU A 194 -15.74 3.18 12.33
C LEU A 194 -16.04 4.69 12.29
N ASN A 195 -15.82 5.34 13.43
CA ASN A 195 -15.87 6.79 13.49
C ASN A 195 -14.62 7.38 12.80
N LEU A 196 -14.77 7.73 11.52
CA LEU A 196 -13.73 8.35 10.68
C LEU A 196 -13.15 9.62 11.33
N ASN A 197 -13.98 10.42 12.00
CA ASN A 197 -13.52 11.62 12.70
C ASN A 197 -12.60 11.24 13.87
N LEU A 198 -12.98 10.24 14.66
CA LEU A 198 -12.15 9.72 15.74
C LEU A 198 -10.82 9.16 15.23
N ALA A 199 -10.84 8.37 14.15
CA ALA A 199 -9.61 7.85 13.53
C ALA A 199 -8.72 8.99 13.02
N THR A 200 -9.30 9.99 12.36
CA THR A 200 -8.58 11.17 11.87
C THR A 200 -7.96 11.98 13.01
N ILE A 201 -8.72 12.23 14.08
CA ILE A 201 -8.24 12.95 15.28
C ILE A 201 -7.11 12.17 15.93
N ARG A 202 -7.27 10.85 16.14
CA ARG A 202 -6.25 9.97 16.73
C ARG A 202 -4.94 10.04 15.95
N LEU A 203 -4.99 9.83 14.63
CA LEU A 203 -3.81 9.84 13.78
C LEU A 203 -3.17 11.25 13.70
N SER A 204 -3.98 12.31 13.73
CA SER A 204 -3.51 13.70 13.76
C SER A 204 -2.80 14.03 15.08
N THR A 205 -3.37 13.65 16.22
CA THR A 205 -2.74 13.82 17.54
C THR A 205 -1.38 13.14 17.60
N ARG A 206 -1.25 11.93 17.03
CA ARG A 206 0.04 11.24 16.96
C ARG A 206 1.06 11.97 16.12
N SER A 207 0.65 12.47 14.95
CA SER A 207 1.58 13.25 14.13
C SER A 207 2.13 14.47 14.87
N VAL A 208 1.27 15.18 15.62
CA VAL A 208 1.65 16.36 16.41
C VAL A 208 2.57 15.96 17.56
N GLN A 209 2.26 14.87 18.27
CA GLN A 209 3.13 14.32 19.33
C GLN A 209 4.52 13.92 18.79
N ALA A 210 4.59 13.38 17.56
CA ALA A 210 5.85 13.01 16.93
C ALA A 210 6.69 14.26 16.60
N CYS A 211 6.06 15.29 16.04
CA CYS A 211 6.71 16.57 15.77
C CYS A 211 7.21 17.24 17.06
N ALA A 212 6.36 17.33 18.09
CA ALA A 212 6.65 18.06 19.33
C ALA A 212 7.78 17.46 20.19
N ARG A 213 8.02 16.14 20.10
CA ARG A 213 9.13 15.50 20.83
C ARG A 213 10.44 15.57 20.06
N LYS A 214 10.41 15.60 18.72
CA LYS A 214 11.63 15.74 17.91
C LYS A 214 12.27 17.12 18.08
N THR A 215 11.45 18.17 18.20
CA THR A 215 11.92 19.53 18.53
C THR A 215 12.51 19.65 19.94
N ARG A 216 12.18 18.75 20.87
CA ARG A 216 12.78 18.71 22.22
C ARG A 216 14.05 17.85 22.32
N GLY A 217 14.14 16.77 21.54
CA GLY A 217 15.30 15.85 21.54
C GLY A 217 16.46 16.29 20.66
N SER A 218 16.19 17.15 19.67
CA SER A 218 17.21 17.81 18.87
C SER A 218 17.50 19.14 19.55
N GLY A 219 18.65 19.31 20.21
CA GLY A 219 19.09 20.61 20.74
C GLY A 219 19.38 21.68 19.67
N VAL A 220 18.78 21.52 18.49
CA VAL A 220 18.86 22.41 17.35
C VAL A 220 17.44 22.89 17.09
N ILE A 221 17.20 24.15 17.42
CA ILE A 221 16.04 24.91 16.98
C ILE A 221 16.18 25.03 15.45
N THR A 222 15.67 24.06 14.69
CA THR A 222 15.44 24.27 13.26
C THR A 222 14.14 25.05 13.12
N GLN A 223 14.28 26.37 13.08
CA GLN A 223 13.37 27.25 12.34
C GLN A 223 13.13 26.63 10.96
N GLY A 224 11.88 26.28 10.66
CA GLY A 224 11.58 25.60 9.39
C GLY A 224 10.13 25.16 9.28
N TYR A 225 9.24 26.15 9.18
CA TYR A 225 7.95 26.08 8.49
C TYR A 225 6.81 25.27 9.13
N CYS A 226 6.10 25.96 10.03
CA CYS A 226 4.64 25.97 9.95
C CYS A 226 4.24 26.66 8.64
N TYR A 227 3.66 25.91 7.69
CA TYR A 227 2.73 26.51 6.72
C TYR A 227 1.37 25.89 6.95
N ALA A 228 0.53 26.66 7.65
CA ALA A 228 -0.90 26.68 7.37
C ALA A 228 -1.08 27.34 6.01
N SER A 229 -1.94 26.76 5.17
CA SER A 229 -2.69 27.57 4.19
C SER A 229 -3.90 28.12 4.93
#